data_AF-A0A9E0F5V0-F1
#
_entry.id   AF-A0A9E0F5V0-F1
#
_cell.length_a   1.000
_cell.length_b   1.000
_cell.length_c   1.000
_cell.angle_alpha   90.00
_cell.angle_beta   90.00
_cell.angle_gamma   90.00
#
_symmetry.space_group_name_H-M   'P 1'
#
loop_
_entity.id
_entity.type
_entity.pdbx_description
1 polymer ?
#
loop_
_entity_poly.entity_id
_entity_poly.type
_entity_poly.pdbx_seq_one_letter_code
_entity_poly.pdbx_strand_id
1 'polypeptide(L)'
;MKKLLLILSVFFAVTCAFAQEKPPVVKKKKTPKNTRIQEVPSEKNTLTQKADSASKLVKRQRGDILAGDSILILAPADGKEFSSIELYTKSRFVDVPLKWDSVTGEGFYEYYFTVGDFDAKPLSIDYSNTYVKIISIKSFRDKENNLVSVFFCRGKKEHQVLWLMFEKAVLSGEVEVPRPQ
;
A
#
# COMPACT_ATOMS: atom_id res chain seq x y z
N MET A 1 -27.39 -27.48 55.87
CA MET A 1 -26.38 -26.72 56.64
C MET A 1 -25.70 -25.73 55.69
N LYS A 2 -25.49 -24.51 56.19
CA LYS A 2 -25.00 -23.29 55.51
C LYS A 2 -23.53 -23.39 55.07
N LYS A 3 -23.18 -22.64 54.01
CA LYS A 3 -21.95 -21.84 53.71
C LYS A 3 -21.81 -21.76 52.18
N LEU A 4 -22.03 -20.65 51.46
CA LEU A 4 -21.52 -19.27 51.54
C LEU A 4 -19.98 -19.17 51.43
N LEU A 5 -19.48 -18.85 50.23
CA LEU A 5 -18.30 -18.00 49.95
C LEU A 5 -18.33 -17.66 48.43
N LEU A 6 -18.73 -16.49 47.93
CA LEU A 6 -18.18 -15.12 47.97
C LEU A 6 -16.93 -14.87 47.08
N ILE A 7 -17.21 -14.38 45.85
CA ILE A 7 -16.61 -13.25 45.08
C ILE A 7 -15.07 -13.18 44.88
N LEU A 8 -14.64 -13.11 43.61
CA LEU A 8 -13.78 -12.00 43.15
C LEU A 8 -13.90 -11.77 41.63
N SER A 9 -14.54 -10.65 41.30
CA SER A 9 -14.58 -10.00 39.99
C SER A 9 -13.22 -9.39 39.62
N VAL A 10 -12.74 -9.62 38.41
CA VAL A 10 -11.73 -8.76 37.77
C VAL A 10 -12.34 -8.21 36.49
N PHE A 11 -12.96 -7.04 36.62
CA PHE A 11 -13.29 -6.16 35.49
C PHE A 11 -11.99 -5.53 35.00
N PHE A 12 -11.52 -5.91 33.81
CA PHE A 12 -10.45 -5.21 33.13
C PHE A 12 -11.07 -4.09 32.30
N ALA A 13 -11.18 -2.90 32.89
CA ALA A 13 -11.52 -1.68 32.17
C ALA A 13 -10.24 -1.14 31.50
N VAL A 14 -10.13 -1.30 30.19
CA VAL A 14 -9.11 -0.62 29.39
C VAL A 14 -9.62 0.78 29.07
N THR A 15 -9.17 1.76 29.84
CA THR A 15 -9.42 3.18 29.55
C THR A 15 -8.46 3.64 28.47
N CYS A 16 -9.03 4.18 27.40
CA CYS A 16 -8.31 4.95 26.39
C CYS A 16 -7.71 6.21 27.01
N ALA A 17 -6.41 6.44 26.83
CA ALA A 17 -5.79 7.73 27.02
C ALA A 17 -5.19 8.19 25.67
N PHE A 18 -5.89 9.12 25.04
CA PHE A 18 -5.39 9.94 23.94
C PHE A 18 -4.18 10.75 24.42
N ALA A 19 -3.02 10.54 23.82
CA ALA A 19 -1.89 11.45 23.92
C ALA A 19 -1.71 12.17 22.57
N GLN A 20 -2.15 13.42 22.55
CA GLN A 20 -2.02 14.34 21.43
C GLN A 20 -0.68 15.08 21.56
N GLU A 21 0.36 14.58 20.90
CA GLU A 21 1.68 15.22 20.92
C GLU A 21 1.74 16.32 19.85
N LYS A 22 1.87 17.58 20.28
CA LYS A 22 2.09 18.73 19.39
C LYS A 22 3.55 18.72 18.90
N PRO A 23 3.84 18.97 17.60
CA PRO A 23 5.21 19.07 17.13
C PRO A 23 5.88 20.36 17.67
N PRO A 24 7.18 20.32 18.04
CA PRO A 24 7.88 21.47 18.57
C PRO A 24 8.24 22.50 17.49
N VAL A 25 8.04 23.78 17.85
CA VAL A 25 8.40 24.98 17.10
C VAL A 25 9.92 25.15 17.05
N VAL A 26 10.53 24.99 15.86
CA VAL A 26 11.93 25.36 15.63
C VAL A 26 12.02 26.85 15.31
N LYS A 27 12.56 27.62 16.26
CA LYS A 27 12.82 29.05 16.15
C LYS A 27 14.02 29.33 15.23
N LYS A 28 13.83 30.22 14.23
CA LYS A 28 14.89 30.84 13.43
C LYS A 28 15.91 31.54 14.32
N LYS A 29 17.21 31.31 14.13
CA LYS A 29 18.28 32.15 14.68
C LYS A 29 19.19 32.64 13.55
N LYS A 30 19.40 33.96 13.54
CA LYS A 30 20.12 34.77 12.55
C LYS A 30 21.64 34.52 12.58
N THR A 31 22.23 34.73 11.41
CA THR A 31 23.64 34.78 10.98
C THR A 31 24.55 35.70 11.80
N PRO A 32 25.88 35.52 11.68
CA PRO A 32 26.74 36.65 11.32
C PRO A 32 27.67 36.36 10.12
N LYS A 33 28.05 37.45 9.44
CA LYS A 33 28.75 37.58 8.14
C LYS A 33 30.19 38.04 8.38
N ASN A 34 31.22 37.39 7.81
CA ASN A 34 32.45 38.07 7.32
C ASN A 34 33.36 37.20 6.42
N THR A 35 33.37 37.53 5.12
CA THR A 35 34.47 37.69 4.12
C THR A 35 35.72 36.79 4.11
N ARG A 36 35.98 36.09 2.99
CA ARG A 36 37.03 36.45 1.97
C ARG A 36 36.96 35.54 0.74
N ILE A 37 37.14 36.14 -0.44
CA ILE A 37 37.00 35.61 -1.80
C ILE A 37 38.27 34.87 -2.26
N GLN A 38 38.10 33.77 -3.00
CA GLN A 38 38.95 33.42 -4.16
C GLN A 38 38.06 32.87 -5.29
N GLU A 39 38.36 33.32 -6.51
CA GLU A 39 37.61 33.18 -7.75
C GLU A 39 38.07 31.98 -8.63
N VAL A 40 37.09 31.30 -9.26
CA VAL A 40 37.07 30.73 -10.65
C VAL A 40 37.87 29.42 -10.91
N PRO A 41 37.44 28.48 -11.82
CA PRO A 41 36.43 28.60 -12.88
C PRO A 41 35.28 27.57 -12.93
N SER A 42 34.29 27.98 -13.73
CA SER A 42 33.14 27.27 -14.28
C SER A 42 33.53 26.05 -15.14
N GLU A 43 32.93 24.90 -14.84
CA GLU A 43 32.74 23.81 -15.80
C GLU A 43 31.24 23.52 -15.96
N LYS A 44 30.76 23.75 -17.19
CA LYS A 44 29.49 23.24 -17.69
C LYS A 44 29.63 21.72 -17.81
N ASN A 45 28.84 20.96 -17.05
CA ASN A 45 28.52 19.59 -17.42
C ASN A 45 27.02 19.47 -17.70
N THR A 46 26.72 19.68 -18.98
CA THR A 46 25.52 19.17 -19.64
C THR A 46 25.58 17.64 -19.57
N LEU A 47 24.77 17.04 -18.70
CA LEU A 47 24.46 15.61 -18.78
C LEU A 47 22.96 15.47 -18.96
N THR A 48 22.60 15.48 -20.23
CA THR A 48 21.41 14.88 -20.82
C THR A 48 21.14 13.52 -20.16
N GLN A 49 20.22 13.45 -19.21
CA GLN A 49 19.57 12.18 -18.89
C GLN A 49 18.41 11.99 -19.85
N LYS A 50 18.81 11.55 -21.04
CA LYS A 50 17.94 10.99 -22.07
C LYS A 50 17.39 9.68 -21.52
N ALA A 51 16.09 9.50 -21.74
CA ALA A 51 15.31 8.30 -21.54
C ALA A 51 16.10 6.98 -21.68
N ASP A 52 16.35 6.32 -20.55
CA ASP A 52 16.62 4.89 -20.48
C ASP A 52 15.38 4.17 -19.94
N SER A 53 14.26 4.31 -20.66
CA SER A 53 13.14 3.36 -20.53
C SER A 53 13.38 2.20 -21.50
N ALA A 54 14.50 1.50 -21.33
CA ALA A 54 14.66 0.18 -21.90
C ALA A 54 13.82 -0.77 -21.05
N SER A 55 12.67 -1.19 -21.58
CA SER A 55 11.81 -2.19 -20.98
C SER A 55 12.64 -3.46 -20.71
N LYS A 56 13.11 -3.62 -19.48
CA LYS A 56 13.81 -4.82 -19.06
C LYS A 56 12.76 -5.91 -18.99
N LEU A 57 12.66 -6.69 -20.07
CA LEU A 57 11.76 -7.84 -20.15
C LEU A 57 12.18 -8.81 -19.04
N VAL A 58 11.46 -8.79 -17.91
CA VAL A 58 11.72 -9.67 -16.79
C VAL A 58 11.46 -11.10 -17.29
N LYS A 59 12.52 -11.89 -17.38
CA LYS A 59 12.42 -13.29 -17.78
C LYS A 59 11.67 -14.04 -16.68
N ARG A 60 10.40 -14.35 -16.93
CA ARG A 60 9.50 -15.04 -15.98
C ARG A 60 10.13 -16.36 -15.51
N GLN A 61 10.36 -16.51 -14.22
CA GLN A 61 10.62 -17.83 -13.64
C GLN A 61 9.30 -18.53 -13.34
N ARG A 62 9.31 -19.86 -13.29
CA ARG A 62 8.11 -20.65 -13.00
C ARG A 62 7.67 -20.37 -11.56
N GLY A 63 6.47 -19.82 -11.39
CA GLY A 63 5.91 -19.49 -10.08
C GLY A 63 6.03 -18.02 -9.69
N ASP A 64 6.71 -17.19 -10.50
CA ASP A 64 6.70 -15.74 -10.28
C ASP A 64 5.31 -15.18 -10.55
N ILE A 65 4.79 -14.41 -9.59
CA ILE A 65 3.57 -13.62 -9.75
C ILE A 65 3.98 -12.20 -10.13
N LEU A 66 3.47 -11.70 -11.24
CA LEU A 66 3.85 -10.38 -11.76
C LEU A 66 2.62 -9.50 -12.01
N ALA A 67 2.87 -8.20 -12.18
CA ALA A 67 1.89 -7.31 -12.78
C ALA A 67 1.40 -7.88 -14.12
N GLY A 68 0.10 -7.78 -14.35
CA GLY A 68 -0.57 -8.35 -15.52
C GLY A 68 -1.15 -9.75 -15.31
N ASP A 69 -0.70 -10.50 -14.31
CA ASP A 69 -1.30 -11.80 -13.96
C ASP A 69 -2.67 -11.61 -13.31
N SER A 70 -3.46 -12.69 -13.22
CA SER A 70 -4.79 -12.67 -12.60
C SER A 70 -4.80 -13.46 -11.31
N ILE A 71 -5.63 -13.10 -10.34
CA ILE A 71 -5.85 -13.86 -9.10
C ILE A 71 -7.34 -14.14 -8.98
N LEU A 72 -7.68 -15.35 -8.53
CA LEU A 72 -9.05 -15.70 -8.21
C LEU A 72 -9.36 -15.21 -6.80
N ILE A 73 -10.37 -14.35 -6.67
CA ILE A 73 -10.96 -14.01 -5.37
C ILE A 73 -11.95 -15.13 -5.03
N LEU A 74 -11.79 -15.76 -3.87
CA LEU A 74 -12.67 -16.79 -3.35
C LEU A 74 -13.77 -16.17 -2.47
N ALA A 75 -14.64 -16.99 -1.89
CA ALA A 75 -15.58 -16.49 -0.89
C ALA A 75 -14.86 -16.20 0.45
N PRO A 76 -15.25 -15.16 1.19
CA PRO A 76 -14.68 -14.90 2.51
C PRO A 76 -15.04 -16.03 3.48
N ALA A 77 -14.13 -16.37 4.38
CA ALA A 77 -14.30 -17.49 5.32
C ALA A 77 -15.51 -17.32 6.26
N ASP A 78 -15.87 -16.08 6.59
CA ASP A 78 -17.03 -15.76 7.44
C ASP A 78 -18.35 -15.60 6.64
N GLY A 79 -18.28 -15.70 5.31
CA GLY A 79 -19.40 -15.55 4.39
C GLY A 79 -19.97 -14.12 4.31
N LYS A 80 -19.28 -13.11 4.83
CA LYS A 80 -19.78 -11.72 4.87
C LYS A 80 -18.83 -10.75 4.21
N GLU A 81 -17.61 -10.64 4.71
CA GLU A 81 -16.66 -9.60 4.30
C GLU A 81 -15.25 -10.16 4.18
N PHE A 82 -14.48 -9.60 3.24
CA PHE A 82 -13.07 -9.95 3.12
C PHE A 82 -12.26 -9.23 4.19
N SER A 83 -11.44 -9.99 4.92
CA SER A 83 -10.61 -9.46 6.00
C SER A 83 -9.21 -9.03 5.52
N SER A 84 -8.82 -9.48 4.32
CA SER A 84 -7.48 -9.26 3.76
C SER A 84 -7.51 -8.44 2.48
N ILE A 85 -8.71 -8.02 2.04
CA ILE A 85 -8.92 -7.29 0.79
C ILE A 85 -9.84 -6.11 1.02
N GLU A 86 -9.36 -4.92 0.65
CA GLU A 86 -10.11 -3.68 0.73
C GLU A 86 -10.34 -3.10 -0.67
N LEU A 87 -11.47 -2.46 -0.88
CA LEU A 87 -11.79 -1.72 -2.08
C LEU A 87 -11.54 -0.23 -1.86
N TYR A 88 -10.57 0.31 -2.59
CA TYR A 88 -10.27 1.72 -2.65
C TYR A 88 -10.94 2.35 -3.86
N THR A 89 -11.76 3.37 -3.62
CA THR A 89 -12.45 4.14 -4.67
C THR A 89 -11.90 5.55 -4.67
N LYS A 90 -11.18 5.93 -5.73
CA LYS A 90 -10.63 7.29 -5.86
C LYS A 90 -11.73 8.24 -6.33
N SER A 91 -12.04 9.24 -5.51
CA SER A 91 -13.12 10.21 -5.78
C SER A 91 -12.62 11.45 -6.51
N ARG A 92 -11.31 11.75 -6.41
CA ARG A 92 -10.69 12.92 -7.04
C ARG A 92 -9.33 12.56 -7.65
N PHE A 93 -9.22 12.74 -8.96
CA PHE A 93 -7.94 12.71 -9.67
C PHE A 93 -7.47 14.16 -9.84
N VAL A 94 -6.37 14.51 -9.18
CA VAL A 94 -5.69 15.78 -9.42
C VAL A 94 -4.70 15.54 -10.57
N ASP A 95 -4.66 16.47 -11.52
CA ASP A 95 -3.72 16.41 -12.63
C ASP A 95 -2.30 16.70 -12.10
N VAL A 96 -1.58 15.63 -11.80
CA VAL A 96 -0.16 15.66 -11.43
C VAL A 96 0.64 14.91 -12.48
N PRO A 97 1.88 15.35 -12.77
CA PRO A 97 2.74 14.72 -13.77
C PRO A 97 3.31 13.36 -13.31
N LEU A 98 2.55 12.62 -12.48
CA LEU A 98 2.86 11.25 -12.09
C LEU A 98 2.41 10.31 -13.20
N LYS A 99 3.28 9.41 -13.62
CA LYS A 99 2.99 8.34 -14.55
C LYS A 99 3.46 7.03 -13.93
N TRP A 100 2.84 5.94 -14.36
CA TRP A 100 3.24 4.59 -13.96
C TRP A 100 3.39 3.72 -15.21
N ASP A 101 4.21 2.68 -15.13
CA ASP A 101 4.39 1.72 -16.21
C ASP A 101 3.28 0.67 -16.16
N SER A 102 2.37 0.72 -17.13
CA SER A 102 1.24 -0.21 -17.21
C SER A 102 1.59 -1.67 -17.44
N VAL A 103 2.81 -1.96 -17.89
CA VAL A 103 3.29 -3.33 -18.16
C VAL A 103 3.87 -3.94 -16.89
N THR A 104 4.70 -3.19 -16.16
CA THR A 104 5.40 -3.68 -14.97
C THR A 104 4.69 -3.37 -13.65
N GLY A 105 3.76 -2.40 -13.65
CA GLY A 105 3.13 -1.88 -12.44
C GLY A 105 3.95 -0.81 -11.71
N GLU A 106 5.18 -0.53 -12.16
CA GLU A 106 6.09 0.37 -11.46
C GLU A 106 5.53 1.80 -11.37
N GLY A 107 5.59 2.39 -10.18
CA GLY A 107 5.09 3.74 -9.90
C GLY A 107 3.57 3.85 -9.72
N PHE A 108 2.82 2.75 -9.80
CA PHE A 108 1.36 2.77 -9.66
C PHE A 108 0.89 3.31 -8.31
N TYR A 109 1.55 2.89 -7.22
CA TYR A 109 1.15 3.31 -5.88
C TYR A 109 1.23 4.83 -5.73
N GLU A 110 2.33 5.43 -6.16
CA GLU A 110 2.54 6.86 -6.11
C GLU A 110 1.51 7.58 -7.02
N TYR A 111 1.32 7.09 -8.23
CA TYR A 111 0.30 7.63 -9.14
C TYR A 111 -1.12 7.63 -8.53
N TYR A 112 -1.52 6.52 -7.90
CA TYR A 112 -2.89 6.36 -7.41
C TYR A 112 -3.12 6.97 -6.02
N PHE A 113 -2.16 6.87 -5.10
CA PHE A 113 -2.35 7.21 -3.69
C PHE A 113 -1.68 8.50 -3.23
N THR A 114 -0.77 9.12 -4.01
CA THR A 114 -0.08 10.34 -3.55
C THR A 114 -0.97 11.57 -3.52
N VAL A 115 -1.88 11.74 -4.49
CA VAL A 115 -2.72 12.94 -4.59
C VAL A 115 -4.17 12.59 -4.86
N GLY A 116 -5.07 13.27 -4.17
CA GLY A 116 -6.51 13.11 -4.26
C GLY A 116 -7.09 12.55 -2.97
N ASP A 117 -8.40 12.32 -3.00
CA ASP A 117 -9.13 11.68 -1.90
C ASP A 117 -9.58 10.29 -2.37
N PHE A 118 -9.61 9.35 -1.44
CA PHE A 118 -10.01 7.98 -1.69
C PHE A 118 -10.80 7.46 -0.49
N ASP A 119 -11.85 6.72 -0.79
CA ASP A 119 -12.64 6.00 0.20
C ASP A 119 -12.19 4.54 0.19
N ALA A 120 -11.84 4.03 1.38
CA ALA A 120 -11.50 2.63 1.59
C ALA A 120 -12.64 1.93 2.33
N LYS A 121 -12.96 0.71 1.92
CA LYS A 121 -13.93 -0.15 2.60
C LYS A 121 -13.56 -1.62 2.43
N PRO A 122 -14.02 -2.51 3.32
CA PRO A 122 -13.92 -3.95 3.09
C PRO A 122 -14.48 -4.34 1.71
N LEU A 123 -13.86 -5.31 1.06
CA LEU A 123 -14.36 -5.81 -0.22
C LEU A 123 -15.74 -6.45 0.00
N SER A 124 -16.66 -6.22 -0.94
CA SER A 124 -17.98 -6.83 -0.92
C SER A 124 -17.92 -8.28 -1.43
N ILE A 125 -18.75 -9.15 -0.85
CA ILE A 125 -18.93 -10.55 -1.28
C ILE A 125 -19.24 -10.71 -2.77
N ASP A 126 -19.73 -9.67 -3.45
CA ASP A 126 -19.98 -9.65 -4.90
C ASP A 126 -18.72 -9.86 -5.75
N TYR A 127 -17.52 -9.85 -5.15
CA TYR A 127 -16.26 -10.21 -5.81
C TYR A 127 -15.90 -11.70 -5.70
N SER A 128 -16.67 -12.48 -4.95
CA SER A 128 -16.43 -13.92 -4.81
C SER A 128 -16.43 -14.62 -6.17
N ASN A 129 -15.55 -15.60 -6.33
CA ASN A 129 -15.33 -16.38 -7.54
C ASN A 129 -15.05 -15.52 -8.79
N THR A 130 -14.40 -14.38 -8.63
CA THR A 130 -14.05 -13.47 -9.72
C THR A 130 -12.54 -13.39 -9.90
N TYR A 131 -12.08 -13.47 -11.15
CA TYR A 131 -10.69 -13.18 -11.48
C TYR A 131 -10.45 -11.68 -11.55
N VAL A 132 -9.42 -11.21 -10.84
CA VAL A 132 -8.97 -9.81 -10.86
C VAL A 132 -7.54 -9.72 -11.36
N LYS A 133 -7.25 -8.70 -12.17
CA LYS A 133 -5.92 -8.50 -12.75
C LYS A 133 -5.03 -7.70 -11.80
N ILE A 134 -3.83 -8.17 -11.57
CA ILE A 134 -2.79 -7.47 -10.81
C ILE A 134 -2.29 -6.30 -11.64
N ILE A 135 -2.35 -5.12 -11.06
CA ILE A 135 -1.84 -3.86 -11.62
C ILE A 135 -0.39 -3.66 -11.20
N SER A 136 -0.11 -3.82 -9.91
CA SER A 136 1.20 -3.60 -9.31
C SER A 136 1.35 -4.42 -8.04
N ILE A 137 2.58 -4.77 -7.71
CA ILE A 137 2.95 -5.43 -6.45
C ILE A 137 3.90 -4.48 -5.71
N LYS A 138 3.65 -4.24 -4.43
CA LYS A 138 4.52 -3.41 -3.60
C LYS A 138 4.64 -4.01 -2.20
N SER A 139 5.85 -3.99 -1.67
CA SER A 139 6.08 -4.42 -0.29
C SER A 139 6.06 -3.23 0.66
N PHE A 140 5.40 -3.43 1.79
CA PHE A 140 5.32 -2.48 2.90
C PHE A 140 5.95 -3.09 4.14
N ARG A 141 6.37 -2.25 5.09
CA ARG A 141 6.73 -2.70 6.43
C ARG A 141 5.55 -2.49 7.35
N ASP A 142 5.16 -3.54 8.07
CA ASP A 142 4.14 -3.44 9.10
C ASP A 142 4.68 -2.76 10.38
N LYS A 143 3.86 -2.70 11.43
CA LYS A 143 4.24 -2.12 12.72
C LYS A 143 5.33 -2.91 13.45
N GLU A 144 5.47 -4.18 13.12
CA GLU A 144 6.45 -5.11 13.69
C GLU A 144 7.71 -5.20 12.82
N ASN A 145 7.81 -4.36 11.78
CA ASN A 145 8.91 -4.29 10.83
C ASN A 145 9.03 -5.52 9.90
N ASN A 146 7.98 -6.35 9.82
CA ASN A 146 7.89 -7.44 8.85
C ASN A 146 7.57 -6.89 7.47
N LEU A 147 8.12 -7.53 6.44
CA LEU A 147 7.81 -7.20 5.06
C LEU A 147 6.50 -7.89 4.66
N VAL A 148 5.51 -7.09 4.23
CA VAL A 148 4.21 -7.57 3.77
C VAL A 148 4.04 -7.18 2.30
N SER A 149 3.58 -8.12 1.48
CA SER A 149 3.33 -7.86 0.06
C SER A 149 1.88 -7.44 -0.13
N VAL A 150 1.70 -6.29 -0.78
CA VAL A 150 0.38 -5.80 -1.19
C VAL A 150 0.28 -5.87 -2.70
N PHE A 151 -0.78 -6.52 -3.16
CA PHE A 151 -1.11 -6.57 -4.57
C PHE A 151 -2.22 -5.57 -4.84
N PHE A 152 -1.97 -4.65 -5.76
CA PHE A 152 -2.97 -3.73 -6.25
C PHE A 152 -3.67 -4.40 -7.43
N CYS A 153 -4.93 -4.77 -7.27
CA CYS A 153 -5.71 -5.41 -8.34
C CYS A 153 -6.76 -4.46 -8.89
N ARG A 154 -7.15 -4.66 -10.15
CA ARG A 154 -8.17 -3.84 -10.79
C ARG A 154 -9.55 -4.12 -10.20
N GLY A 155 -10.24 -3.07 -9.77
CA GLY A 155 -11.65 -3.15 -9.38
C GLY A 155 -12.59 -3.22 -10.59
N LYS A 156 -13.90 -3.36 -10.32
CA LYS A 156 -14.94 -3.40 -11.37
C LYS A 156 -15.09 -2.07 -12.13
N LYS A 157 -14.72 -0.95 -11.51
CA LYS A 157 -14.73 0.39 -12.14
C LYS A 157 -13.30 0.90 -12.34
N GLU A 158 -13.11 1.85 -13.26
CA GLU A 158 -11.80 2.39 -13.60
C GLU A 158 -11.09 3.08 -12.42
N HIS A 159 -11.84 3.76 -11.57
CA HIS A 159 -11.34 4.46 -10.37
C HIS A 159 -11.39 3.59 -9.12
N GLN A 160 -11.41 2.26 -9.29
CA GLN A 160 -11.46 1.29 -8.20
C GLN A 160 -10.24 0.39 -8.24
N VAL A 161 -9.62 0.23 -7.08
CA VAL A 161 -8.44 -0.60 -6.86
C VAL A 161 -8.68 -1.46 -5.65
N LEU A 162 -8.33 -2.74 -5.75
CA LEU A 162 -8.30 -3.64 -4.62
C LEU A 162 -6.92 -3.56 -3.97
N TRP A 163 -6.90 -3.34 -2.67
CA TRP A 163 -5.73 -3.44 -1.82
C TRP A 163 -5.74 -4.84 -1.19
N LEU A 164 -4.95 -5.75 -1.72
CA LEU A 164 -4.93 -7.15 -1.33
C LEU A 164 -3.65 -7.42 -0.54
N MET A 165 -3.79 -7.69 0.77
CA MET A 165 -2.69 -8.14 1.63
C MET A 165 -2.41 -9.61 1.33
N PHE A 166 -1.40 -9.88 0.50
CA PHE A 166 -1.25 -11.14 -0.22
C PHE A 166 -1.10 -12.34 0.71
N GLU A 167 -0.14 -12.29 1.62
CA GLU A 167 0.14 -13.40 2.53
C GLU A 167 -1.06 -13.71 3.42
N LYS A 168 -1.73 -12.67 3.91
CA LYS A 168 -2.93 -12.80 4.75
C LYS A 168 -4.10 -13.41 3.98
N ALA A 169 -4.34 -12.95 2.75
CA ALA A 169 -5.43 -13.43 1.91
C ALA A 169 -5.25 -14.89 1.50
N VAL A 170 -4.01 -15.33 1.26
CA VAL A 170 -3.70 -16.74 0.98
C VAL A 170 -3.93 -17.59 2.23
N LEU A 171 -3.47 -17.14 3.40
CA LEU A 171 -3.64 -17.86 4.67
C LEU A 171 -5.10 -17.97 5.10
N SER A 172 -5.92 -16.95 4.84
CA SER A 172 -7.35 -16.96 5.14
C SER A 172 -8.19 -17.69 4.08
N GLY A 173 -7.59 -18.13 2.98
CA GLY A 173 -8.31 -18.77 1.87
C GLY A 173 -9.20 -17.81 1.08
N GLU A 174 -8.96 -16.50 1.15
CA GLU A 174 -9.70 -15.48 0.41
C GLU A 174 -9.27 -15.39 -1.06
N VAL A 175 -8.09 -15.92 -1.41
CA VAL A 175 -7.58 -15.88 -2.78
C VAL A 175 -6.87 -17.16 -3.20
N GLU A 176 -6.94 -17.48 -4.49
CA GLU A 176 -6.14 -18.51 -5.15
C GLU A 176 -5.30 -17.89 -6.26
N VAL A 177 -4.00 -18.19 -6.23
CA VAL A 177 -3.05 -17.77 -7.27
C VAL A 177 -3.08 -18.80 -8.41
N PRO A 178 -3.04 -18.37 -9.68
CA PRO A 178 -2.91 -19.31 -10.79
C PRO A 178 -1.66 -20.15 -10.59
N ARG A 179 -1.83 -21.47 -10.52
CA ARG A 179 -0.70 -22.38 -10.57
C ARG A 179 -0.11 -22.32 -11.97
N PRO A 180 1.23 -22.14 -12.11
CA PRO A 180 1.85 -22.26 -13.42
C PRO A 180 1.59 -23.68 -13.94
N GLN A 181 0.90 -23.78 -15.08
CA GLN A 181 0.74 -25.05 -15.81
C GLN A 181 2.13 -25.56 -16.24
#